data_AF-A0A2X2WMF2-F1
#
_entry.id   AF-A0A2X2WMF2-F1
#
_cell.length_a   1.000
_cell.length_b   1.000
_cell.length_c   1.000
_cell.angle_alpha   90.00
_cell.angle_beta   90.00
_cell.angle_gamma   90.00
#
_symmetry.space_group_name_H-M   'P 1'
#
loop_
_entity.id
_entity.type
_entity.pdbx_description
1 polymer ?
#
loop_
_entity_poly.entity_id
_entity_poly.type
_entity_poly.pdbx_seq_one_letter_code
_entity_poly.pdbx_strand_id
1 'polypeptide(L)'
;MKAIDHTMKSVIPEYGHIKRAMPPVTQGRQREKKTQGSRKKKEYLLTERSQNENKAVLRKGVTVNQAARKLNAYEATGLTPQEVLNLMERERNLTRRVEKLEGWE
;
A
#
# COMPACT_ATOMS: atom_id res chain seq x y z
N MET A 1 -18.66 -27.20 -8.73
CA MET A 1 -17.36 -27.77 -9.15
C MET A 1 -17.10 -29.16 -8.58
N LYS A 2 -17.33 -29.44 -7.29
CA LYS A 2 -17.01 -30.76 -6.68
C LYS A 2 -17.70 -31.98 -7.34
N ALA A 3 -18.95 -31.84 -7.79
CA ALA A 3 -19.67 -32.92 -8.47
C ALA A 3 -19.06 -33.26 -9.85
N ILE A 4 -18.67 -32.25 -10.63
CA ILE A 4 -18.05 -32.40 -11.95
C ILE A 4 -16.69 -33.07 -11.83
N ASP A 5 -15.89 -32.68 -10.83
CA ASP A 5 -14.59 -33.29 -10.55
C ASP A 5 -14.70 -34.79 -10.23
N HIS A 6 -15.78 -35.20 -9.53
CA HIS A 6 -16.01 -36.59 -9.17
C HIS A 6 -16.32 -37.44 -10.41
N THR A 7 -17.20 -36.95 -11.28
CA THR A 7 -17.53 -37.61 -12.55
C THR A 7 -16.32 -37.65 -13.49
N MET A 8 -15.52 -36.59 -13.56
CA MET A 8 -14.33 -36.60 -14.43
C MET A 8 -13.25 -37.56 -13.93
N LYS A 9 -13.11 -37.74 -12.62
CA LYS A 9 -12.20 -38.74 -12.05
C LYS A 9 -12.59 -40.18 -12.40
N SER A 10 -13.88 -40.49 -12.56
CA SER A 10 -14.32 -41.84 -12.90
C SER A 10 -14.17 -42.18 -14.38
N VAL A 11 -14.15 -41.18 -15.26
CA VAL A 11 -14.08 -41.37 -16.72
C VAL A 11 -12.67 -41.23 -17.26
N ILE A 12 -11.82 -40.37 -16.66
CA ILE A 12 -10.50 -40.04 -17.19
C ILE A 12 -9.42 -40.70 -16.31
N PRO A 13 -8.63 -41.65 -16.85
CA PRO A 13 -7.44 -42.17 -16.18
C PRO A 13 -6.46 -41.04 -15.87
N GLU A 14 -5.88 -41.04 -14.67
CA GLU A 14 -4.94 -40.00 -14.21
C GLU A 14 -5.48 -38.55 -14.15
N TYR A 15 -6.80 -38.36 -14.13
CA TYR A 15 -7.45 -37.04 -14.00
C TYR A 15 -6.84 -36.14 -12.90
N GLY A 16 -6.42 -36.72 -11.78
CA GLY A 16 -5.77 -35.99 -10.69
C GLY A 16 -4.44 -35.32 -11.08
N HIS A 17 -3.66 -35.94 -11.96
CA HIS A 17 -2.39 -35.39 -12.46
C HIS A 17 -2.66 -34.29 -13.48
N ILE A 18 -3.60 -34.54 -14.40
CA ILE A 18 -4.02 -33.58 -15.42
C ILE A 18 -4.58 -32.31 -14.77
N LYS A 19 -5.44 -32.44 -13.77
CA LYS A 19 -6.00 -31.30 -13.05
C LYS A 19 -4.95 -30.46 -12.31
N ARG A 20 -3.91 -31.10 -11.76
CA ARG A 20 -2.81 -30.39 -11.10
C ARG A 20 -1.90 -29.66 -12.08
N ALA A 21 -1.70 -30.23 -13.27
CA ALA A 21 -0.91 -29.63 -14.34
C ALA A 21 -1.68 -28.55 -15.11
N MET A 22 -3.01 -28.54 -15.04
CA MET A 22 -3.84 -27.57 -15.74
C MET A 22 -3.72 -26.19 -15.07
N PRO A 23 -3.45 -25.11 -15.83
CA PRO A 23 -3.48 -23.75 -15.31
C PRO A 23 -4.86 -23.49 -14.69
N PRO A 24 -4.95 -22.77 -13.55
CA PRO A 24 -6.24 -22.47 -12.97
C PRO A 24 -7.09 -21.72 -14.02
N VAL A 25 -8.32 -22.19 -14.24
CA VAL A 25 -9.34 -21.59 -15.12
C VAL A 25 -9.86 -20.28 -14.50
N THR A 26 -8.93 -19.39 -14.19
CA THR A 26 -9.12 -17.98 -13.83
C THR A 26 -8.19 -17.10 -14.68
N GLN A 27 -7.57 -17.64 -15.73
CA GLN A 27 -6.83 -16.87 -16.74
C GLN A 27 -7.73 -16.07 -17.71
N GLY A 28 -9.06 -16.07 -17.49
CA GLY A 28 -10.03 -15.21 -18.20
C GLY A 28 -10.70 -14.16 -17.32
N ARG A 29 -10.48 -14.18 -16.00
CA ARG A 29 -10.77 -13.01 -15.16
C ARG A 29 -9.45 -12.35 -14.92
N GLN A 30 -9.18 -11.28 -15.68
CA GLN A 30 -8.41 -10.17 -15.12
C GLN A 30 -8.81 -10.11 -13.65
N ARG A 31 -7.85 -10.35 -12.76
CA ARG A 31 -7.92 -9.70 -11.47
C ARG A 31 -7.96 -8.23 -11.84
N GLU A 32 -9.16 -7.69 -12.08
CA GLU A 32 -9.50 -6.38 -11.58
C GLU A 32 -8.88 -6.41 -10.21
N LYS A 33 -7.78 -5.67 -10.08
CA LYS A 33 -7.22 -5.35 -8.80
C LYS A 33 -8.41 -4.77 -8.09
N LYS A 34 -9.13 -5.60 -7.32
CA LYS A 34 -10.02 -5.14 -6.27
C LYS A 34 -9.10 -4.19 -5.55
N THR A 35 -9.32 -2.91 -5.83
CA THR A 35 -8.64 -1.78 -5.22
C THR A 35 -8.71 -2.17 -3.77
N GLN A 36 -7.57 -2.62 -3.22
CA GLN A 36 -7.50 -3.05 -1.83
C GLN A 36 -8.09 -1.88 -1.11
N GLY A 37 -9.33 -2.07 -0.61
CA GLY A 37 -10.18 -1.00 -0.12
C GLY A 37 -9.28 -0.14 0.72
N SER A 38 -9.10 1.10 0.28
CA SER A 38 -8.09 2.04 0.75
C SER A 38 -7.78 1.73 2.20
N ARG A 39 -6.75 0.90 2.43
CA ARG A 39 -6.24 0.70 3.79
C ARG A 39 -5.73 2.08 4.06
N LYS A 40 -6.57 2.93 4.70
CA LYS A 40 -6.24 4.30 5.08
C LYS A 40 -4.80 4.21 5.50
N LYS A 41 -3.92 4.75 4.66
CA LYS A 41 -2.47 4.66 4.83
C LYS A 41 -2.30 5.02 6.29
N LYS A 42 -2.00 4.04 7.16
CA LYS A 42 -2.07 4.28 8.60
C LYS A 42 -0.95 5.28 8.81
N GLU A 43 -1.30 6.55 8.87
CA GLU A 43 -0.33 7.60 9.01
C GLU A 43 0.33 7.29 10.34
N TYR A 44 1.62 6.92 10.30
CA TYR A 44 2.46 6.62 11.45
C TYR A 44 2.78 7.93 12.21
N LEU A 45 1.75 8.75 12.42
CA LEU A 45 1.78 9.96 13.20
C LEU A 45 1.82 9.51 14.65
N LEU A 46 2.93 9.88 15.30
CA LEU A 46 3.12 9.63 16.72
C LEU A 46 2.38 10.66 17.58
N THR A 47 1.90 11.73 16.95
CA THR A 47 1.18 12.84 17.56
C THR A 47 -0.25 12.97 17.03
N GLU A 48 -1.10 13.61 17.82
CA GLU A 48 -2.43 14.07 17.47
C GLU A 48 -2.65 15.48 18.02
N ARG A 49 -3.59 16.23 17.44
CA ARG A 49 -4.01 17.51 18.04
C ARG A 49 -5.00 17.22 19.16
N SER A 50 -4.69 17.72 20.36
CA SER A 50 -5.63 17.69 21.47
C SER A 50 -6.90 18.45 21.09
N GLN A 51 -8.06 17.83 21.31
CA GLN A 51 -9.38 18.44 21.03
C GLN A 51 -9.61 19.73 21.82
N ASN A 52 -8.97 19.87 22.98
CA ASN A 52 -9.24 20.98 23.90
C ASN A 52 -8.26 22.15 23.75
N GLU A 53 -7.01 21.88 23.34
CA GLU A 53 -5.93 22.88 23.42
C GLU A 53 -5.25 23.19 22.09
N ASN A 54 -5.63 22.52 20.99
CA ASN A 54 -4.98 22.62 19.67
C ASN A 54 -3.44 22.39 19.70
N LYS A 55 -2.92 21.84 20.80
CA LYS A 55 -1.52 21.45 20.97
C LYS A 55 -1.30 20.05 20.40
N ALA A 56 -0.12 19.82 19.87
CA ALA A 56 0.31 18.48 19.46
C ALA A 56 0.69 17.67 20.70
N VAL A 57 -0.02 16.56 20.92
CA VAL A 57 0.23 15.61 22.02
C VAL A 57 0.54 14.24 21.45
N LEU A 58 1.27 13.41 22.21
CA LEU A 58 1.53 12.02 21.81
C LEU A 58 0.23 11.22 21.81
N ARG A 59 0.05 10.37 20.80
CA ARG A 59 -1.11 9.48 20.74
C ARG A 59 -1.09 8.47 21.88
N LYS A 60 -2.28 8.03 22.29
CA LYS A 60 -2.42 6.95 23.29
C LYS A 60 -1.66 5.69 22.83
N GLY A 61 -0.78 5.19 23.70
CA GLY A 61 0.05 4.01 23.45
C GLY A 61 1.38 4.27 22.75
N VAL A 62 1.69 5.53 22.39
CA VAL A 62 3.03 5.92 21.91
C VAL A 62 3.94 6.20 23.10
N THR A 63 5.14 5.62 23.08
CA THR A 63 6.16 5.89 24.10
C THR A 63 7.01 7.11 23.74
N VAL A 64 7.53 7.79 24.76
CA VAL A 64 8.46 8.93 24.56
C VAL A 64 9.69 8.50 23.75
N ASN A 65 10.22 7.30 23.99
CA ASN A 65 11.36 6.77 23.23
C ASN A 65 11.05 6.60 21.73
N GLN A 66 9.83 6.21 21.37
CA GLN A 66 9.42 6.15 19.95
C GLN A 66 9.37 7.54 19.32
N ALA A 67 8.85 8.53 20.05
CA ALA A 67 8.82 9.92 19.59
C ALA A 67 10.24 10.49 19.43
N ALA A 68 11.12 10.27 20.40
CA ALA A 68 12.51 10.72 20.38
C ALA A 68 13.30 10.09 19.22
N ARG A 69 13.13 8.79 18.96
CA ARG A 69 13.75 8.13 17.79
C ARG A 69 13.32 8.76 16.48
N LYS A 70 12.02 9.07 16.35
CA LYS A 70 11.50 9.71 15.13
C LYS A 70 12.02 11.14 14.98
N LEU A 71 12.08 11.90 16.08
CA LEU A 71 12.63 13.26 16.07
C LEU A 71 14.10 13.25 15.66
N ASN A 72 14.92 12.38 16.27
CA ASN A 72 16.32 12.20 15.92
C ASN A 72 16.49 11.81 14.44
N ALA A 73 15.65 10.91 13.92
CA ALA A 73 15.68 10.56 12.49
C ALA A 73 15.38 11.75 11.58
N TYR A 74 14.50 12.68 11.97
CA TYR A 74 14.27 13.91 11.22
C TYR A 74 15.43 14.89 11.36
N GLU A 75 15.96 15.11 12.56
CA GLU A 75 17.11 15.98 12.80
C GLU A 75 18.35 15.50 12.02
N ALA A 76 18.55 14.19 11.92
CA ALA A 76 19.62 13.57 11.14
C ALA A 76 19.50 13.85 9.63
N THR A 77 18.32 14.20 9.11
CA THR A 77 18.19 14.63 7.71
C THR A 77 18.77 16.02 7.47
N GLY A 78 18.97 16.82 8.52
CA GLY A 78 19.44 18.21 8.44
C GLY A 78 18.45 19.16 7.77
N LEU A 79 17.26 18.70 7.40
CA LEU A 79 16.26 19.49 6.70
C LEU A 79 15.35 20.20 7.69
N THR A 80 15.15 21.49 7.45
CA THR A 80 14.13 22.27 8.14
C THR A 80 12.73 21.86 7.65
N PRO A 81 11.67 22.07 8.47
CA PRO A 81 10.30 21.82 8.04
C PRO A 81 9.92 22.57 6.74
N GLN A 82 10.46 23.77 6.55
CA GLN A 82 10.20 24.57 5.34
C GLN A 82 10.85 23.96 4.10
N GLU A 83 12.08 23.47 4.21
CA GLU A 83 12.76 22.81 3.10
C GLU A 83 12.05 21.51 2.70
N VAL A 84 11.53 20.76 3.66
CA VAL A 84 10.69 19.59 3.37
C VAL A 84 9.45 19.99 2.55
N LEU A 85 8.78 21.09 2.90
CA LEU A 85 7.63 21.58 2.12
C LEU A 85 8.05 21.98 0.69
N ASN A 86 9.18 22.69 0.56
CA ASN A 86 9.71 23.10 -0.74
C ASN A 86 10.05 21.87 -1.61
N LEU A 87 10.63 20.82 -1.01
CA LEU A 87 10.93 19.56 -1.70
C LEU A 87 9.67 18.83 -2.15
N MET A 88 8.64 18.78 -1.30
CA MET A 88 7.34 18.19 -1.65
C MET A 88 6.67 18.93 -2.81
N GLU A 89 6.76 20.26 -2.83
CA GLU A 89 6.22 21.06 -3.93
C GLU A 89 7.00 20.84 -5.23
N ARG A 90 8.33 20.80 -5.16
CA ARG A 90 9.19 20.49 -6.30
C ARG A 90 8.91 19.10 -6.87
N GLU A 91 8.75 18.10 -6.02
CA GLU A 91 8.40 16.74 -6.42
C GLU A 91 7.08 16.71 -7.19
N ARG A 92 6.02 17.31 -6.64
CA ARG A 92 4.72 17.44 -7.35
C ARG A 92 4.85 18.12 -8.71
N ASN A 93 5.64 19.19 -8.79
CA ASN A 93 5.85 19.91 -10.05
C ASN A 93 6.61 19.07 -11.07
N LEU A 94 7.60 18.29 -10.63
CA LEU A 94 8.32 17.36 -11.50
C LEU A 94 7.41 16.22 -11.96
N THR A 95 6.62 15.63 -11.07
CA THR A 95 5.66 14.56 -11.42
C THR A 95 4.68 15.03 -12.50
N ARG A 96 4.09 16.23 -12.35
CA ARG A 96 3.23 16.82 -13.38
C ARG A 96 3.94 17.04 -14.71
N ARG A 97 5.24 17.37 -14.69
CA ARG A 97 6.03 17.55 -15.92
C ARG A 97 6.34 16.22 -16.59
N VAL A 98 6.64 15.18 -15.81
CA VAL A 98 6.86 13.82 -16.33
C VAL A 98 5.57 13.27 -16.94
N GLU A 99 4.44 13.37 -16.25
CA GLU A 99 3.13 12.96 -16.79
C GLU A 99 2.79 13.69 -18.10
N LYS A 100 3.12 14.98 -18.18
CA LYS A 100 2.99 15.77 -19.42
C LYS A 100 3.99 15.39 -20.50
N LEU A 101 5.09 14.70 -20.23
CA LEU A 101 5.99 14.24 -21.27
C LEU A 101 5.58 12.84 -21.74
N GLU A 102 5.21 11.96 -20.81
CA GLU A 102 4.71 10.61 -21.08
C GLU A 102 3.39 10.62 -21.88
N GLY A 103 2.55 11.65 -21.70
CA GLY A 103 1.30 11.80 -22.47
C GLY A 103 1.46 12.41 -23.87
N TRP A 104 2.67 12.75 -24.31
CA TRP A 104 2.96 13.27 -25.64
C TRP A 104 3.65 12.25 -26.56
N GLU A 105 3.86 11.01 -26.07
CA GLU A 105 4.08 9.80 -26.89
C GLU A 105 2.73 9.16 -27.28
#